data_AF-A0A357CUN1-F1
#
_entry.id   AF-A0A357CUN1-F1
#
_cell.length_a   1.000
_cell.length_b   1.000
_cell.length_c   1.000
_cell.angle_alpha   90.00
_cell.angle_beta   90.00
_cell.angle_gamma   90.00
#
_symmetry.space_group_name_H-M   'P 1'
#
loop_
_entity.id
_entity.type
_entity.pdbx_description
1 polymer ?
#
loop_
_entity_poly.entity_id
_entity_poly.type
_entity_poly.pdbx_seq_one_letter_code
_entity_poly.pdbx_strand_id
1 'polypeptide(L)'
;MLNIPSARLTIPKVTAGEIVREKLIDAVLNSPEKIVYIHAGAGYGKTTLMSQVANSIKNVVWLSLDSENDVFTFINTICMAIKKVFPEFDFSD
;
A
#
# COMPACT_ATOMS: atom_id res chain seq x y z
N MET A 1 -2.72 -1.16 23.02
CA MET A 1 -2.22 -1.40 21.65
C MET A 1 -3.43 -1.53 20.74
N LEU A 2 -3.51 -0.72 19.67
CA LEU A 2 -4.50 -0.93 18.62
C LEU A 2 -4.24 -2.28 17.96
N ASN A 3 -5.23 -3.17 17.94
CA ASN A 3 -5.11 -4.47 17.29
C ASN A 3 -5.40 -4.31 15.80
N ILE A 4 -4.37 -3.98 15.02
CA ILE A 4 -4.49 -3.77 13.57
C ILE A 4 -4.20 -5.10 12.87
N PRO A 5 -5.15 -5.64 12.07
CA PRO A 5 -4.91 -6.86 11.31
C PRO A 5 -3.69 -6.73 10.41
N SER A 6 -2.80 -7.72 10.46
CA SER A 6 -1.56 -7.73 9.66
C SER A 6 -1.81 -7.56 8.16
N ALA A 7 -2.92 -8.10 7.67
CA ALA A 7 -3.36 -8.00 6.27
C ALA A 7 -3.50 -6.55 5.78
N ARG A 8 -3.77 -5.59 6.68
CA ARG A 8 -3.87 -4.16 6.35
C ARG A 8 -2.51 -3.50 6.16
N LEU A 9 -1.45 -4.12 6.67
CA LEU A 9 -0.08 -3.59 6.68
C LEU A 9 0.85 -4.40 5.77
N THR A 10 0.31 -5.31 4.96
CA THR A 10 1.07 -6.18 4.07
C THR A 10 0.55 -6.09 2.66
N ILE A 11 1.47 -6.03 1.70
CA ILE A 11 1.14 -6.14 0.28
C ILE A 11 0.38 -7.46 0.07
N PRO A 12 -0.80 -7.45 -0.59
CA PRO A 12 -1.51 -8.67 -0.95
C PRO A 12 -0.62 -9.61 -1.76
N LYS A 13 -0.68 -10.90 -1.46
CA LYS A 13 0.09 -11.91 -2.19
C LYS A 13 -0.39 -11.99 -3.64
N VAL A 14 0.55 -12.12 -4.55
CA VAL A 14 0.29 -12.44 -5.96
C VAL A 14 -0.40 -13.80 -6.04
N THR A 15 -1.49 -13.87 -6.78
CA THR A 15 -2.25 -15.10 -7.01
C THR A 15 -1.82 -15.79 -8.30
N ALA A 16 -1.87 -17.13 -8.32
CA ALA A 16 -1.62 -17.89 -9.55
C ALA A 16 -2.64 -17.49 -10.64
N GLY A 17 -2.15 -17.19 -11.84
CA GLY A 17 -2.99 -16.73 -12.96
C GLY A 17 -3.23 -15.23 -13.02
N GLU A 18 -2.60 -14.44 -12.14
CA GLU A 18 -2.63 -12.99 -12.22
C GLU A 18 -1.97 -12.47 -13.51
N ILE A 19 -2.67 -11.60 -14.25
CA ILE A 19 -2.16 -10.98 -15.47
C ILE A 19 -1.41 -9.70 -15.09
N VAL A 20 -0.13 -9.62 -15.44
CA VAL A 20 0.70 -8.43 -15.23
C VAL A 20 0.27 -7.31 -16.16
N ARG A 21 0.01 -6.12 -15.61
CA ARG A 21 -0.44 -4.95 -16.38
C ARG A 21 0.72 -3.99 -16.62
N GLU A 22 1.74 -4.46 -17.33
CA GLU A 22 3.02 -3.75 -17.55
C GLU A 22 2.85 -2.27 -17.90
N LYS A 23 2.03 -1.94 -18.90
CA LYS A 23 1.80 -0.55 -19.32
C LYS A 23 1.28 0.36 -18.20
N LEU A 24 0.46 -0.17 -17.29
CA LEU A 24 -0.07 0.61 -16.15
C LEU A 24 0.97 0.69 -15.02
N ILE A 25 1.75 -0.37 -14.81
CA ILE A 25 2.86 -0.36 -13.86
C ILE A 25 3.87 0.73 -14.29
N ASP A 26 4.27 0.71 -15.56
CA ASP A 26 5.18 1.71 -16.13
C ASP A 26 4.62 3.13 -16.03
N ALA A 27 3.32 3.32 -16.25
CA ALA A 27 2.68 4.63 -16.11
C ALA A 27 2.75 5.15 -14.66
N VAL A 28 2.64 4.27 -13.66
CA VAL A 28 2.77 4.66 -12.24
C VAL A 28 4.24 4.93 -11.89
N LEU A 29 5.15 4.04 -12.29
CA LEU A 29 6.58 4.14 -11.95
C LEU A 29 7.30 5.31 -12.63
N ASN A 30 6.89 5.66 -13.84
CA ASN A 30 7.49 6.75 -14.62
C ASN A 30 6.71 8.06 -14.50
N SER A 31 5.68 8.12 -13.64
CA SER A 31 4.96 9.36 -13.38
C SER A 31 5.90 10.40 -12.77
N PRO A 32 5.95 11.65 -13.29
CA PRO A 32 6.71 12.73 -12.66
C PRO A 32 6.03 13.23 -11.37
N GLU A 33 4.78 12.84 -11.13
CA GLU A 33 3.97 13.29 -10.00
C GLU A 33 4.30 12.54 -8.71
N LYS A 34 4.26 13.25 -7.59
CA LYS A 34 4.49 12.68 -6.24
C LYS A 34 3.33 11.82 -5.73
N ILE A 35 2.13 12.01 -6.29
CA ILE A 35 0.91 11.33 -5.89
C ILE A 35 0.23 10.79 -7.14
N VAL A 36 -0.01 9.48 -7.16
CA VAL A 36 -0.74 8.80 -8.24
C VAL A 36 -2.05 8.25 -7.67
N TYR A 37 -3.18 8.62 -8.30
CA TYR A 37 -4.50 8.16 -7.91
C TYR A 37 -5.03 7.12 -8.91
N ILE A 38 -5.26 5.89 -8.43
CA ILE A 38 -5.82 4.80 -9.23
C ILE A 38 -7.32 4.69 -8.92
N HIS A 39 -8.16 4.98 -9.93
CA HIS A 39 -9.62 4.94 -9.81
C HIS A 39 -10.23 4.02 -10.88
N ALA A 40 -11.25 3.25 -10.48
CA ALA A 40 -12.06 2.36 -11.32
C ALA A 40 -13.19 1.74 -10.47
N GLY A 41 -14.17 1.11 -11.13
CA GLY A 41 -15.23 0.35 -10.46
C GLY A 41 -14.72 -0.82 -9.60
N ALA A 42 -15.58 -1.40 -8.76
CA ALA A 42 -15.27 -2.62 -8.01
C ALA A 42 -14.93 -3.76 -8.98
N GLY A 43 -13.98 -4.63 -8.62
CA GLY A 43 -13.57 -5.77 -9.46
C GLY A 43 -12.58 -5.45 -10.60
N TYR A 44 -12.27 -4.18 -10.88
CA TYR A 44 -11.33 -3.80 -11.95
C TYR A 44 -9.85 -4.09 -11.65
N GLY A 45 -9.52 -4.67 -10.49
CA GLY A 45 -8.15 -5.02 -10.13
C GLY A 45 -7.26 -3.84 -9.70
N LYS A 46 -7.84 -2.80 -9.08
CA LYS A 46 -7.08 -1.64 -8.58
C LYS A 46 -6.02 -2.06 -7.55
N THR A 47 -6.45 -2.80 -6.52
CA THR A 47 -5.56 -3.30 -5.47
C THR A 47 -4.51 -4.26 -6.05
N THR A 48 -4.88 -5.06 -7.05
CA THR A 48 -3.95 -5.92 -7.79
C THR A 48 -2.89 -5.12 -8.54
N LEU A 49 -3.27 -4.04 -9.23
CA LEU A 49 -2.30 -3.15 -9.87
C LEU A 49 -1.38 -2.50 -8.84
N MET A 50 -1.92 -2.03 -7.72
CA MET A 50 -1.12 -1.46 -6.62
C MET A 50 -0.13 -2.50 -6.05
N SER A 51 -0.53 -3.76 -5.89
CA SER A 51 0.40 -4.81 -5.44
C SER A 51 1.46 -5.12 -6.50
N GLN A 52 1.14 -5.10 -7.79
CA GLN A 52 2.13 -5.28 -8.86
C GLN A 52 3.18 -4.17 -8.87
N VAL A 53 2.74 -2.91 -8.73
CA VAL A 53 3.64 -1.75 -8.57
C VAL A 53 4.49 -1.90 -7.32
N ALA A 54 3.87 -2.23 -6.17
CA ALA A 54 4.57 -2.40 -4.91
C ALA A 54 5.65 -3.49 -4.95
N ASN A 55 5.40 -4.59 -5.65
CA ASN A 55 6.39 -5.67 -5.84
C ASN A 55 7.52 -5.30 -6.83
N SER A 56 7.37 -4.20 -7.58
CA SER A 56 8.38 -3.71 -8.52
C SER A 56 9.35 -2.69 -7.88
N ILE A 57 9.08 -2.26 -6.64
CA ILE A 57 9.86 -1.23 -5.93
C ILE A 57 10.41 -1.82 -4.62
N LYS A 58 11.60 -1.38 -4.21
CA LYS A 58 12.16 -1.73 -2.89
C LYS A 58 11.59 -0.82 -1.80
N ASN A 59 11.47 -1.33 -0.58
CA ASN A 59 11.08 -0.56 0.61
C ASN A 59 9.69 0.10 0.51
N VAL A 60 8.68 -0.68 0.13
CA VAL A 60 7.29 -0.20 0.03
C VAL A 60 6.55 -0.37 1.35
N VAL A 61 6.02 0.74 1.86
CA VAL A 61 5.07 0.74 2.97
C VAL A 61 3.66 0.56 2.40
N TRP A 62 2.97 -0.48 2.85
CA TRP A 62 1.60 -0.77 2.45
C TRP A 62 0.62 -0.44 3.58
N LEU A 63 -0.45 0.26 3.23
CA LEU A 63 -1.53 0.59 4.13
C LEU A 63 -2.88 0.43 3.42
N SER A 64 -3.69 -0.52 3.88
CA SER A 64 -5.09 -0.61 3.50
C SER A 64 -5.93 0.13 4.52
N LEU A 65 -6.61 1.18 4.06
CA LEU A 65 -7.60 1.93 4.83
C LEU A 65 -8.95 1.23 4.76
N ASP A 66 -9.67 1.26 5.86
CA ASP A 66 -11.07 0.86 5.99
C ASP A 66 -11.85 2.11 6.43
N SER A 67 -13.04 1.94 6.98
CA SER A 67 -13.89 2.97 7.58
C SER A 67 -13.32 3.54 8.89
N GLU A 68 -12.02 3.85 8.94
CA GLU A 68 -11.43 4.58 10.06
C GLU A 68 -12.13 5.93 10.23
N ASN A 69 -12.83 6.08 11.35
CA ASN A 69 -13.50 7.34 11.69
C ASN A 69 -12.69 8.22 12.66
N ASP A 70 -11.47 7.80 13.02
CA ASP A 70 -10.63 8.47 14.02
C ASP A 70 -9.21 8.73 13.51
N VAL A 71 -8.75 9.99 13.62
CA VAL A 71 -7.45 10.47 13.15
C VAL A 71 -6.30 9.78 13.88
N PHE A 72 -6.44 9.53 15.19
CA PHE A 72 -5.38 8.88 15.96
C PHE A 72 -5.19 7.43 15.53
N THR A 73 -6.28 6.74 15.22
CA THR A 73 -6.25 5.39 14.65
C THR A 73 -5.54 5.39 13.31
N PHE A 74 -5.85 6.33 12.41
CA PHE A 74 -5.17 6.47 11.13
C PHE A 74 -3.66 6.70 11.28
N ILE A 75 -3.25 7.68 12.09
CA ILE A 75 -1.84 8.01 12.34
C ILE A 75 -1.10 6.82 12.94
N ASN A 76 -1.66 6.17 13.97
CA ASN A 76 -1.06 4.99 14.58
C ASN A 76 -0.89 3.84 13.57
N THR A 77 -1.87 3.65 12.68
CA THR A 77 -1.80 2.64 11.62
C THR A 77 -0.66 2.93 10.63
N ILE A 78 -0.49 4.19 10.23
CA ILE A 78 0.63 4.63 9.40
C ILE A 78 1.96 4.34 10.09
N CYS A 79 2.11 4.75 11.35
CA CYS A 79 3.35 4.52 12.10
C CYS A 79 3.69 3.03 12.17
N MET A 80 2.70 2.17 12.41
CA MET A 80 2.88 0.71 12.41
C MET A 80 3.29 0.17 11.04
N ALA A 81 2.70 0.68 9.95
CA ALA A 81 3.07 0.31 8.58
C ALA A 81 4.53 0.69 8.25
N ILE A 82 4.94 1.90 8.63
CA ILE A 82 6.31 2.41 8.42
C ILE A 82 7.32 1.58 9.22
N LYS A 83 7.09 1.36 10.52
CA LYS A 83 7.98 0.56 11.38
C LYS A 83 8.15 -0.88 10.90
N LYS A 84 7.17 -1.44 10.18
CA LYS A 84 7.28 -2.77 9.58
C LYS A 84 8.36 -2.86 8.48
N VAL A 85 8.57 -1.77 7.74
CA VAL A 85 9.54 -1.69 6.63
C VAL A 85 10.86 -1.09 7.10
N PHE A 86 10.78 -0.14 8.04
CA PHE A 86 11.91 0.58 8.61
C PHE A 86 11.89 0.47 10.14
N PRO A 87 12.37 -0.64 10.73
CA PRO A 87 12.30 -0.88 12.18
C PRO A 87 13.03 0.18 13.02
N GLU A 88 14.12 0.72 12.48
CA GLU A 88 14.94 1.75 13.12
C GLU A 88 14.31 3.16 13.06
N PHE A 89 13.22 3.34 12.30
CA PHE A 89 12.55 4.63 12.20
C PHE A 89 11.70 4.86 13.45
N ASP A 90 12.08 5.85 14.25
CA ASP A 90 11.30 6.28 15.40
C ASP A 90 10.66 7.65 15.19
N PHE A 91 9.44 7.80 15.67
CA PHE A 91 8.65 9.04 15.55
C PHE A 91 8.81 9.94 16.79
N SER A 92 9.74 9.59 17.68
CA SER A 92 9.97 10.21 18.98
C SER A 92 11.13 11.21 18.87
N ASP A 93 10.93 12.30 18.13
CA ASP A 93 11.77 13.49 18.28
C ASP A 93 11.23 14.37 19.42
#